data_AF-A0A9N9INK8-F1
#
_entry.id   AF-A0A9N9INK8-F1
#
_cell.length_a   1.000
_cell.length_b   1.000
_cell.length_c   1.000
_cell.angle_alpha   90.00
_cell.angle_beta   90.00
_cell.angle_gamma   90.00
#
_symmetry.space_group_name_H-M   'P 1'
#
loop_
_entity.id
_entity.type
_entity.pdbx_description
1 polymer ?
#
loop_
_entity_poly.entity_id
_entity_poly.type
_entity_poly.pdbx_seq_one_letter_code
_entity_poly.pdbx_strand_id
1 'polypeptide(L)'
;PDMYYAPEFLNVKIKTCFGKAYVVPFPFSVVMCYDDDENVIVLTQEWEIQRYVEQNENKEVNRRRLVRQMIRALEGKIIIGPCGDKGEKNNFEGYDKEPKSEVHYHLGLLQIRRNQLSTWNKHNMNSGFEVTIMYTNAFHSGTDHERTVGHDIIGITHDFQMTPQLERLFTDNYKVVSQGLEQVQSIMQQYRNYYRDEAIQKEETLTYGFFINIYNNPSIPLETLPTLLITTETNPQIQEIPVTDYPTLVYLYERMRVVNLSRAHQWWYLFWEDLWRKNNQEIEELRKYAQDFSPAYRTSLCYRPMARLDLEKFLKNRGIWKNDGRNGFLHSGVLNRIYLYLNNVVFVRQSGSKWNNKSEGEIVVVPRKWRLTKGNVIDDYNEYNTLLGKIKRNVKERVFMMNYLIRRKTKLSRTRTFFVLSENDSEEDTDNEINNSSDNNDEI
;
A
#
# COMPACT_ATOMS: atom_id res chain seq x y z
N PRO A 1 -1.36 23.07 12.69
CA PRO A 1 0.03 23.51 12.98
C PRO A 1 0.10 24.09 14.40
N ASP A 2 1.31 24.25 14.94
CA ASP A 2 1.58 24.82 16.27
C ASP A 2 0.88 24.08 17.43
N MET A 3 0.76 22.76 17.27
CA MET A 3 0.31 21.86 18.33
C MET A 3 1.52 21.37 19.10
N TYR A 4 1.32 21.12 20.39
CA TYR A 4 2.37 20.69 21.31
C TYR A 4 2.10 19.27 21.79
N TYR A 5 3.13 18.44 21.85
CA TYR A 5 3.03 17.14 22.52
C TYR A 5 4.39 16.71 23.06
N ALA A 6 4.52 16.65 24.38
CA ALA A 6 5.69 16.10 25.06
C ALA A 6 5.39 14.67 25.53
N PRO A 7 6.02 13.64 24.94
CA PRO A 7 5.82 12.24 25.32
C PRO A 7 6.34 11.98 26.74
N GLU A 8 5.80 10.96 27.40
CA GLU A 8 6.16 10.62 28.78
C GLU A 8 7.56 10.02 28.90
N PHE A 9 7.99 9.23 27.93
CA PHE A 9 9.34 8.69 27.83
C PHE A 9 10.14 9.52 26.82
N LEU A 10 10.95 10.46 27.32
CA LEU A 10 11.88 11.30 26.55
C LEU A 10 13.04 10.45 26.00
N ASN A 11 12.78 9.63 24.98
CA ASN A 11 13.83 8.93 24.22
C ASN A 11 14.09 9.55 22.84
N VAL A 12 13.58 10.74 22.59
CA VAL A 12 13.56 11.33 21.24
C VAL A 12 14.38 12.62 21.20
N LYS A 13 15.08 12.85 20.08
CA LYS A 13 15.83 14.07 19.74
C LYS A 13 14.95 15.32 19.57
N ILE A 14 13.71 15.29 20.05
CA ILE A 14 12.72 16.37 19.92
C ILE A 14 13.07 17.46 20.92
N LYS A 15 13.42 18.65 20.42
CA LYS A 15 13.81 19.79 21.28
C LYS A 15 12.62 20.68 21.61
N THR A 16 11.77 20.98 20.63
CA THR A 16 10.70 21.96 20.78
C THR A 16 9.38 21.36 21.27
N CYS A 17 9.16 20.07 21.01
CA CYS A 17 7.87 19.36 21.19
C CYS A 17 6.69 19.99 20.42
N PHE A 18 6.95 20.97 19.54
CA PHE A 18 5.96 21.59 18.68
C PHE A 18 5.94 20.93 17.31
N GLY A 19 4.81 21.06 16.64
CA GLY A 19 4.61 20.50 15.32
C GLY A 19 3.20 20.65 14.80
N LYS A 20 2.82 19.74 13.92
CA LYS A 20 1.50 19.65 13.33
C LYS A 20 0.83 18.37 13.79
N ALA A 21 -0.37 18.53 14.37
CA ALA A 21 -1.23 17.41 14.66
C ALA A 21 -2.34 17.30 13.61
N TYR A 22 -2.74 16.07 13.30
CA TYR A 22 -3.90 15.73 12.50
C TYR A 22 -4.76 14.75 13.27
N VAL A 23 -6.07 14.81 13.08
CA VAL A 23 -7.00 13.85 13.68
C VAL A 23 -7.43 12.87 12.59
N VAL A 24 -7.25 11.59 12.86
CA VAL A 24 -7.83 10.51 12.08
C VAL A 24 -9.07 10.05 12.85
N PRO A 25 -10.29 10.28 12.34
CA PRO A 25 -11.50 9.97 13.11
C PRO A 25 -11.73 8.47 13.35
N PHE A 26 -11.23 7.60 12.46
CA PHE A 26 -11.43 6.17 12.57
C PHE A 26 -10.26 5.32 12.00
N PRO A 27 -9.67 4.41 12.79
CA PRO A 27 -9.79 4.37 14.25
C PRO A 27 -9.32 5.71 14.84
N PHE A 28 -10.02 6.21 15.86
CA PHE A 28 -9.74 7.54 16.41
C PHE A 28 -8.29 7.62 16.88
N SER A 29 -7.53 8.52 16.27
CA SER A 29 -6.12 8.73 16.60
C SER A 29 -5.68 10.15 16.29
N VAL A 30 -4.69 10.63 17.02
CA VAL A 30 -4.04 11.92 16.79
C VAL A 30 -2.63 11.66 16.30
N VAL A 31 -2.34 12.12 15.09
CA VAL A 31 -1.03 11.95 14.44
C VAL A 31 -0.24 13.23 14.64
N MET A 32 0.89 13.14 15.33
CA MET A 32 1.79 14.26 15.62
C MET A 32 3.05 14.18 14.74
N CYS A 33 3.24 15.21 13.92
CA CYS A 33 4.44 15.44 13.13
C CYS A 33 5.23 16.59 13.76
N TYR A 34 6.39 16.30 14.35
CA TYR A 34 7.22 17.33 14.98
C TYR A 34 7.89 18.25 13.95
N ASP A 35 8.29 19.44 14.41
CA ASP A 35 9.06 20.37 13.59
C ASP A 35 10.51 19.89 13.41
N ASP A 36 11.11 19.35 14.48
CA ASP A 36 12.55 19.03 14.55
C ASP A 36 12.88 17.55 14.25
N ASP A 37 11.86 16.71 14.01
CA ASP A 37 12.01 15.29 13.77
C ASP A 37 11.12 14.84 12.60
N GLU A 38 11.67 13.96 11.76
CA GLU A 38 10.93 13.31 10.67
C GLU A 38 10.01 12.20 11.20
N ASN A 39 10.27 11.70 12.41
CA ASN A 39 9.44 10.68 13.03
C ASN A 39 8.04 11.22 13.35
N VAL A 40 7.04 10.40 13.03
CA VAL A 40 5.63 10.65 13.32
C VAL A 40 5.20 9.81 14.52
N ILE A 41 4.55 10.44 15.49
CA ILE A 41 3.94 9.74 16.63
C ILE A 41 2.43 9.63 16.39
N VAL A 42 1.86 8.45 16.64
CA VAL A 42 0.42 8.22 16.56
C VAL A 42 -0.11 7.94 17.96
N LEU A 43 -0.92 8.86 18.47
CA LEU A 43 -1.60 8.75 19.75
C LEU A 43 -2.89 7.96 19.53
N THR A 44 -2.99 6.83 20.21
CA THR A 44 -4.12 5.89 20.05
C THR A 44 -4.78 5.57 21.38
N GLN A 45 -4.04 5.68 22.49
CA GLN A 45 -4.55 5.39 23.81
C GLN A 45 -5.27 6.62 24.38
N GLU A 46 -6.33 6.38 25.13
CA GLU A 46 -7.15 7.43 25.75
C GLU A 46 -6.30 8.39 26.60
N TRP A 47 -5.40 7.84 27.43
CA TRP A 47 -4.51 8.63 28.28
C TRP A 47 -3.52 9.50 27.49
N GLU A 48 -3.05 9.04 26.31
CA GLU A 48 -2.17 9.83 25.45
C GLU A 48 -2.92 11.03 24.86
N ILE A 49 -4.16 10.79 24.42
CA ILE A 49 -5.04 11.80 23.84
C ILE A 49 -5.45 12.82 24.90
N GLN A 50 -5.82 12.38 26.09
CA GLN A 50 -6.14 13.26 27.21
C GLN A 50 -4.94 14.14 27.57
N ARG A 51 -3.76 13.55 27.73
CA ARG A 51 -2.52 14.28 27.99
C ARG A 51 -2.23 15.31 26.89
N TYR A 52 -2.43 14.95 25.63
CA TYR A 52 -2.29 15.88 24.51
C TYR A 52 -3.23 17.09 24.64
N VAL A 53 -4.49 16.88 25.00
CA VAL A 53 -5.45 17.97 25.22
C VAL A 53 -4.99 18.84 26.40
N GLU A 54 -4.70 18.25 27.56
CA GLU A 54 -4.25 18.96 28.76
C GLU A 54 -3.00 19.82 28.52
N GLN A 55 -2.02 19.29 27.78
CA GLN A 55 -0.83 20.05 27.40
C GLN A 55 -1.15 21.24 26.49
N ASN A 56 -2.08 21.09 25.55
CA ASN A 56 -2.45 22.17 24.63
C ASN A 56 -3.38 23.22 25.25
N GLU A 57 -3.99 22.92 26.39
CA GLU A 57 -4.74 23.85 27.24
C GLU A 57 -3.84 24.60 28.24
N ASN A 58 -2.64 24.08 28.50
CA ASN A 58 -1.69 24.71 29.41
C ASN A 58 -1.37 26.16 28.98
N LYS A 59 -1.47 27.10 29.93
CA LYS A 59 -1.24 28.53 29.71
C LYS A 59 0.14 28.82 29.12
N GLU A 60 1.16 28.10 29.57
CA GLU A 60 2.54 28.29 29.11
C GLU A 60 2.71 27.82 27.66
N VAL A 61 2.13 26.67 27.30
CA VAL A 61 2.09 26.19 25.91
C VAL A 61 1.34 27.18 25.01
N ASN A 62 0.24 27.75 25.50
CA ASN A 62 -0.51 28.78 24.78
C ASN A 62 0.32 30.06 24.56
N ARG A 63 1.14 30.48 25.53
CA ARG A 63 2.06 31.63 25.35
C ARG A 63 3.12 31.35 24.29
N ARG A 64 3.75 30.17 24.31
CA ARG A 64 4.73 29.75 23.30
C ARG A 64 4.09 29.62 21.92
N ARG A 65 2.86 29.10 21.84
CA ARG A 65 2.07 29.06 20.61
C ARG A 65 1.82 30.46 20.06
N LEU A 66 1.52 31.44 20.91
CA LEU A 66 1.33 32.83 20.50
C LEU A 66 2.62 33.42 19.91
N VAL A 67 3.78 33.19 20.53
CA VAL A 67 5.09 33.61 19.99
C VAL A 67 5.29 33.06 18.57
N ARG A 68 5.01 31.77 18.36
CA ARG A 68 5.11 31.14 17.04
C ARG A 68 4.16 31.77 16.02
N GLN A 69 2.92 32.08 16.42
CA GLN A 69 1.95 32.76 15.55
C GLN A 69 2.39 34.20 15.20
N MET A 70 2.99 34.93 16.15
CA MET A 70 3.56 36.26 15.91
C MET A 70 4.73 36.19 14.91
N ILE A 71 5.58 35.16 15.00
CA ILE A 71 6.66 34.94 14.01
C ILE A 71 6.06 34.63 12.63
N ARG A 72 5.02 33.79 12.54
CA ARG A 72 4.31 33.51 11.27
C ARG A 72 3.68 34.77 10.67
N ALA A 73 3.21 35.70 11.49
CA ALA A 73 2.67 36.97 11.02
C ALA A 73 3.70 37.82 10.26
N LEU A 74 4.99 37.62 10.55
CA LEU A 74 6.10 38.29 9.89
C LEU A 74 6.60 37.54 8.63
N GLU A 75 6.09 36.35 8.33
CA GLU A 75 6.56 35.52 7.24
C GLU A 75 6.37 36.21 5.87
N GLY A 76 7.45 36.26 5.08
CA GLY A 76 7.47 36.88 3.76
C GLY A 76 7.38 38.41 3.80
N LYS A 77 7.57 39.03 4.97
CA LYS A 77 7.56 40.49 5.15
C LYS A 77 8.98 41.02 5.33
N ILE A 78 9.18 42.27 4.90
CA ILE A 78 10.37 43.04 5.24
C ILE A 78 10.17 43.56 6.67
N ILE A 79 11.09 43.19 7.57
CA ILE A 79 11.03 43.51 8.99
C ILE A 79 12.33 44.14 9.47
N ILE A 80 12.26 44.89 10.56
CA ILE A 80 13.44 45.35 11.29
C ILE A 80 13.85 44.21 12.23
N GLY A 81 14.99 43.56 11.99
CA GLY A 81 15.42 42.40 12.76
C GLY A 81 16.91 42.41 13.10
N PRO A 82 17.33 41.58 14.08
CA PRO A 82 18.71 41.51 14.55
C PRO A 82 19.67 40.89 13.53
N CYS A 83 20.79 41.58 13.32
CA CYS A 83 21.91 41.22 12.47
C CYS A 83 23.15 41.28 13.36
N GLY A 84 23.75 40.12 13.68
CA GLY A 84 24.91 40.05 14.56
C GLY A 84 26.18 39.80 13.78
N ASP A 85 27.21 40.65 13.91
CA ASP A 85 28.49 40.50 13.21
C ASP A 85 29.18 39.18 13.51
N LYS A 86 29.53 38.43 12.44
CA LYS A 86 30.47 37.32 12.60
C LYS A 86 31.79 38.00 12.90
N GLY A 87 32.18 38.04 14.17
CA GLY A 87 33.53 38.44 14.53
C GLY A 87 34.50 37.70 13.63
N GLU A 88 35.29 38.44 12.85
CA GLU A 88 36.40 37.85 12.11
C GLU A 88 37.20 37.04 13.12
N LYS A 89 37.41 35.74 12.83
CA LYS A 89 38.36 34.94 13.59
C LYS A 89 39.74 35.52 13.27
N ASN A 90 40.14 36.56 13.99
CA ASN A 90 41.51 37.03 13.99
C ASN A 90 42.33 35.90 14.62
N ASN A 91 43.00 35.13 13.77
CA ASN A 91 44.07 34.20 14.13
C ASN A 91 45.29 34.99 14.62
N PHE A 92 45.15 35.75 15.69
CA PHE A 92 46.29 36.31 16.42
C PHE A 92 46.22 35.83 17.86
N GLU A 93 47.20 35.00 18.18
CA GLU A 93 47.43 34.44 19.50
C GLU A 93 47.50 35.55 20.57
N GLY A 94 46.76 35.35 21.67
CA GLY A 94 46.97 36.09 22.91
C GLY A 94 45.73 36.85 23.39
N TYR A 95 45.20 36.39 24.52
CA TYR A 95 44.14 36.96 25.37
C TYR A 95 42.70 36.59 25.02
N ASP A 96 42.16 35.68 25.82
CA ASP A 96 40.74 35.39 25.99
C ASP A 96 39.94 36.66 26.35
N LYS A 97 39.37 37.28 25.33
CA LYS A 97 38.13 38.05 25.46
C LYS A 97 37.17 37.49 24.42
N GLU A 98 36.14 36.79 24.88
CA GLU A 98 35.00 36.44 24.03
C GLU A 98 34.53 37.72 23.32
N PRO A 99 34.57 37.80 21.98
CA PRO A 99 34.02 38.94 21.29
C PRO A 99 32.51 38.95 21.56
N LYS A 100 32.04 39.94 22.33
CA LYS A 100 30.61 40.26 22.40
C LYS A 100 30.19 40.67 21.01
N SER A 101 29.58 39.76 20.25
CA SER A 101 28.98 40.06 18.96
C SER A 101 27.97 41.19 19.15
N GLU A 102 28.26 42.36 18.60
CA GLU A 102 27.32 43.48 18.63
C GLU A 102 26.16 43.15 17.68
N VAL A 103 24.93 43.22 18.19
CA VAL A 103 23.72 42.92 17.42
C VAL A 103 23.10 44.24 16.98
N HIS A 104 23.15 44.50 15.67
CA HIS A 104 22.54 45.67 15.05
C HIS A 104 21.18 45.31 14.43
N TYR A 105 20.27 46.27 14.27
CA TYR A 105 18.94 46.01 13.71
C TYR A 105 18.82 46.61 12.32
N HIS A 106 18.48 45.78 11.33
CA HIS A 106 18.42 46.16 9.92
C HIS A 106 17.12 45.65 9.27
N LEU A 107 16.78 46.19 8.10
CA LEU A 107 15.67 45.69 7.28
C LEU A 107 16.07 44.38 6.59
N GLY A 108 15.29 43.33 6.80
CA GLY A 108 15.50 42.02 6.17
C GLY A 108 14.18 41.29 5.93
N LEU A 109 14.21 40.30 5.05
CA LEU A 109 13.07 39.45 4.72
C LEU A 109 13.02 38.25 5.68
N LEU A 110 11.94 38.10 6.46
CA LEU A 110 11.77 36.93 7.31
C LEU A 110 11.18 35.76 6.51
N GLN A 111 11.78 34.59 6.65
CA GLN A 111 11.35 33.34 6.03
C GLN A 111 11.21 32.23 7.06
N ILE A 112 10.24 31.32 6.83
CA ILE A 112 10.04 30.12 7.64
C ILE A 112 10.14 28.90 6.73
N ARG A 113 11.20 28.12 6.95
CA ARG A 113 11.39 26.84 6.28
C ARG A 113 10.60 25.74 6.99
N ARG A 114 9.96 24.91 6.18
CA ARG A 114 9.11 23.80 6.60
C ARG A 114 9.62 22.49 5.99
N ASN A 115 9.20 21.37 6.56
CA ASN A 115 9.63 20.03 6.15
C ASN A 115 9.04 19.64 4.78
N GLN A 116 7.91 20.25 4.40
CA GLN A 116 7.25 20.02 3.12
C GLN A 116 6.78 21.33 2.51
N LEU A 117 6.74 21.39 1.18
CA LEU A 117 6.34 22.58 0.40
C LEU A 117 4.85 22.58 0.00
N SER A 118 4.10 21.53 0.32
CA SER A 118 2.67 21.46 -0.02
C SER A 118 1.88 22.57 0.67
N THR A 119 0.89 23.12 -0.03
CA THR A 119 0.09 24.25 0.47
C THR A 119 -1.39 23.89 0.50
N TRP A 120 -2.08 24.34 1.55
CA TRP A 120 -3.53 24.42 1.62
C TRP A 120 -3.96 25.87 1.38
N ASN A 121 -4.79 26.12 0.37
CA ASN A 121 -5.23 27.47 -0.01
C ASN A 121 -4.07 28.49 -0.12
N LYS A 122 -2.96 28.10 -0.78
CA LYS A 122 -1.72 28.91 -0.92
C LYS A 122 -0.95 29.16 0.39
N HIS A 123 -1.38 28.58 1.51
CA HIS A 123 -0.68 28.66 2.80
C HIS A 123 -0.04 27.32 3.16
N ASN A 124 1.22 27.35 3.60
CA ASN A 124 1.91 26.14 4.01
C ASN A 124 1.66 25.86 5.50
N MET A 125 0.89 24.80 5.77
CA MET A 125 0.48 24.39 7.11
C MET A 125 1.29 23.22 7.67
N ASN A 126 2.34 22.78 6.98
CA ASN A 126 3.15 21.64 7.37
C ASN A 126 4.02 21.91 8.61
N SER A 127 4.54 20.83 9.20
CA SER A 127 5.55 20.92 10.25
C SER A 127 6.88 21.44 9.69
N GLY A 128 7.76 21.83 10.61
CA GLY A 128 9.01 22.52 10.36
C GLY A 128 8.82 24.02 10.65
N PHE A 129 9.73 24.55 11.47
CA PHE A 129 9.66 25.91 11.95
C PHE A 129 11.06 26.53 12.03
N GLU A 130 11.82 26.39 10.95
CA GLU A 130 13.15 26.98 10.85
C GLU A 130 13.04 28.43 10.35
N VAL A 131 13.22 29.40 11.25
CA VAL A 131 13.09 30.84 10.99
C VAL A 131 14.45 31.44 10.60
N THR A 132 14.46 32.18 9.51
CA THR A 132 15.64 32.93 9.07
C THR A 132 15.27 34.34 8.64
N ILE A 133 16.21 35.27 8.76
CA ILE A 133 16.09 36.63 8.19
C ILE A 133 17.20 36.82 7.17
N MET A 134 16.81 37.19 5.95
CA MET A 134 17.71 37.45 4.84
C MET A 134 17.88 38.95 4.65
N TYR A 135 19.12 39.42 4.70
CA TYR A 135 19.48 40.82 4.51
C TYR A 135 20.18 41.00 3.17
N THR A 136 19.68 41.91 2.36
CA THR A 136 20.33 42.36 1.13
C THR A 136 21.11 43.64 1.42
N ASN A 137 22.44 43.56 1.40
CA ASN A 137 23.28 44.64 1.86
C ASN A 137 23.55 45.63 0.70
N ALA A 138 22.63 46.57 0.45
CA ALA A 138 22.85 47.62 -0.56
C ALA A 138 23.85 48.72 -0.11
N PHE A 139 24.35 48.68 1.13
CA PHE A 139 25.04 49.80 1.77
C PHE A 139 26.56 49.63 1.96
N HIS A 140 27.14 48.48 1.56
CA HIS A 140 28.60 48.29 1.58
C HIS A 140 29.12 48.03 0.17
N SER A 141 29.71 49.08 -0.41
CA SER A 141 30.44 49.00 -1.68
C SER A 141 31.58 48.00 -1.54
N GLY A 142 31.43 46.83 -2.15
CA GLY A 142 32.56 45.91 -2.35
C GLY A 142 32.18 44.46 -2.56
N THR A 143 31.15 43.95 -1.89
CA THR A 143 30.76 42.53 -2.00
C THR A 143 29.26 42.35 -1.74
N ASP A 144 28.51 41.98 -2.79
CA ASP A 144 27.13 41.48 -2.70
C ASP A 144 27.11 40.16 -1.92
N HIS A 145 27.09 40.26 -0.59
CA HIS A 145 26.95 39.11 0.28
C HIS A 145 25.58 39.17 0.95
N GLU A 146 24.66 38.37 0.40
CA GLU A 146 23.41 38.02 1.06
C GLU A 146 23.73 37.41 2.43
N ARG A 147 23.17 38.01 3.48
CA ARG A 147 23.42 37.59 4.85
C ARG A 147 22.16 36.96 5.43
N THR A 148 22.27 35.71 5.85
CA THR A 148 21.16 34.99 6.49
C THR A 148 21.46 34.78 7.97
N VAL A 149 20.49 35.14 8.80
CA VAL A 149 20.55 35.03 10.27
C VAL A 149 19.49 34.03 10.73
N GLY A 150 19.86 33.11 11.63
CA GLY A 150 18.97 32.06 12.17
C GLY A 150 18.55 32.29 13.63
N HIS A 151 17.90 31.30 14.23
CA HIS A 151 17.25 31.35 15.56
C HIS A 151 18.09 31.97 16.66
N ASP A 152 19.36 31.58 16.78
CA ASP A 152 20.23 31.99 17.90
C ASP A 152 20.38 33.52 17.98
N ILE A 153 20.54 34.17 16.83
CA ILE A 153 20.72 35.64 16.75
C ILE A 153 19.35 36.35 16.81
N ILE A 154 18.28 35.73 16.29
CA ILE A 154 16.91 36.24 16.41
C ILE A 154 16.43 36.19 17.87
N GLY A 155 17.04 35.33 18.69
CA GLY A 155 16.64 35.07 20.08
C GLY A 155 15.49 34.07 20.18
N ILE A 156 15.33 33.18 19.20
CA ILE A 156 14.37 32.08 19.26
C ILE A 156 15.03 30.91 19.98
N THR A 157 14.52 30.59 21.16
CA THR A 157 14.93 29.41 21.94
C THR A 157 14.14 28.17 21.50
N HIS A 158 14.65 26.99 21.85
CA HIS A 158 13.99 25.71 21.55
C HIS A 158 12.59 25.59 22.18
N ASP A 159 12.34 26.28 23.29
CA ASP A 159 11.05 26.28 23.97
C ASP A 159 10.11 27.42 23.52
N PHE A 160 10.53 28.28 22.57
CA PHE A 160 9.76 29.43 22.08
C PHE A 160 9.24 30.36 23.18
N GLN A 161 10.02 30.54 24.24
CA GLN A 161 9.74 31.57 25.25
C GLN A 161 9.98 32.98 24.68
N MET A 162 9.32 33.97 25.29
CA MET A 162 9.53 35.37 24.94
C MET A 162 10.90 35.82 25.46
N THR A 163 11.85 36.04 24.55
CA THR A 163 13.17 36.60 24.89
C THR A 163 13.17 38.12 24.70
N PRO A 164 14.09 38.87 25.33
CA PRO A 164 14.21 40.32 25.12
C PRO A 164 14.43 40.69 23.65
N GLN A 165 15.16 39.85 22.89
CA GLN A 165 15.38 40.04 21.46
C GLN A 165 14.09 39.89 20.65
N LEU A 166 13.26 38.87 20.97
CA LEU A 166 11.96 38.68 20.34
C LEU A 166 10.97 39.78 20.71
N GLU A 167 10.97 40.21 21.97
CA GLU A 167 10.13 41.33 22.41
C GLU A 167 10.46 42.58 21.59
N ARG A 168 11.75 42.94 21.47
CA ARG A 168 12.19 44.05 20.64
C ARG A 168 11.81 43.85 19.17
N LEU A 169 11.99 42.65 18.61
CA LEU A 169 11.58 42.31 17.25
C LEU A 169 10.08 42.58 17.03
N PHE A 170 9.22 42.16 17.96
CA PHE A 170 7.79 42.38 17.85
C PHE A 170 7.39 43.84 18.09
N THR A 171 8.07 44.56 18.99
CA THR A 171 7.85 45.99 19.21
C THR A 171 8.20 46.80 17.96
N ASP A 172 9.37 46.56 17.37
CA ASP A 172 9.85 47.30 16.19
C ASP A 172 8.96 47.03 14.96
N ASN A 173 8.29 45.87 14.91
CA ASN A 173 7.41 45.47 13.82
C ASN A 173 5.92 45.41 14.21
N TYR A 174 5.51 46.10 15.27
CA TYR A 174 4.20 45.94 15.91
C TYR A 174 3.02 45.99 14.93
N LYS A 175 3.01 46.94 13.99
CA LYS A 175 1.93 47.10 13.00
C LYS A 175 1.80 45.89 12.07
N VAL A 176 2.93 45.29 11.68
CA VAL A 176 2.95 44.10 10.80
C VAL A 176 2.51 42.88 11.59
N VAL A 177 2.99 42.74 12.83
CA VAL A 177 2.61 41.65 13.73
C VAL A 177 1.11 41.68 14.02
N SER A 178 0.54 42.82 14.41
CA SER A 178 -0.87 42.90 14.82
C SER A 178 -1.82 42.56 13.66
N GLN A 179 -1.58 43.10 12.47
CA GLN A 179 -2.38 42.79 11.28
C GLN A 179 -2.18 41.35 10.81
N GLY A 180 -0.93 40.85 10.81
CA GLY A 180 -0.63 39.50 10.35
C GLY A 180 -1.12 38.43 11.34
N LEU A 181 -1.16 38.72 12.64
CA LEU A 181 -1.57 37.77 13.67
C LEU A 181 -3.04 37.38 13.52
N GLU A 182 -3.93 38.36 13.35
CA GLU A 182 -5.36 38.11 13.10
C GLU A 182 -5.56 37.26 11.84
N GLN A 183 -4.81 37.55 10.77
CA GLN A 183 -4.86 36.79 9.53
C GLN A 183 -4.40 35.35 9.74
N VAL A 184 -3.24 35.14 10.37
CA VAL A 184 -2.68 33.81 10.65
C VAL A 184 -3.66 32.99 11.50
N GLN A 185 -4.23 33.57 12.56
CA GLN A 185 -5.20 32.90 13.42
C GLN A 185 -6.48 32.52 12.66
N SER A 186 -7.01 33.43 11.83
CA SER A 186 -8.18 33.18 10.99
C SER A 186 -7.91 32.04 9.99
N ILE A 187 -6.77 32.07 9.29
CA ILE A 187 -6.39 31.03 8.32
C ILE A 187 -6.21 29.67 9.03
N MET A 188 -5.57 29.63 10.20
CA MET A 188 -5.44 28.40 10.98
C MET A 188 -6.79 27.86 11.45
N GLN A 189 -7.72 28.74 11.84
CA GLN A 189 -9.07 28.32 12.22
C GLN A 189 -9.84 27.77 11.02
N GLN A 190 -9.75 28.42 9.86
CA GLN A 190 -10.36 27.93 8.62
C GLN A 190 -9.79 26.56 8.22
N TYR A 191 -8.48 26.36 8.34
CA TYR A 191 -7.84 25.06 8.12
C TYR A 191 -8.43 23.97 9.02
N ARG A 192 -8.59 24.25 10.32
CA ARG A 192 -9.19 23.30 11.27
C ARG A 192 -10.66 23.01 10.96
N ASN A 193 -11.44 24.05 10.69
CA ASN A 193 -12.86 23.91 10.35
C ASN A 193 -13.03 23.09 9.07
N TYR A 194 -12.25 23.35 8.03
CA TYR A 194 -12.32 22.60 6.77
C TYR A 194 -12.19 21.09 6.98
N TYR A 195 -11.17 20.63 7.69
CA TYR A 195 -10.97 19.19 7.92
C TYR A 195 -11.98 18.61 8.93
N ARG A 196 -12.48 19.42 9.86
CA ARG A 196 -13.57 19.01 10.75
C ARG A 196 -14.85 18.78 9.95
N ASP A 197 -15.21 19.73 9.11
CA ASP A 197 -16.41 19.66 8.28
C ASP A 197 -16.30 18.52 7.26
N GLU A 198 -15.11 18.30 6.67
CA GLU A 198 -14.83 17.14 5.82
C GLU A 198 -15.04 15.81 6.57
N ALA A 199 -14.57 15.71 7.81
CA ALA A 199 -14.75 14.51 8.63
C ALA A 199 -16.23 14.27 8.98
N ILE A 200 -16.97 15.33 9.34
CA ILE A 200 -18.41 15.26 9.61
C ILE A 200 -19.15 14.82 8.34
N GLN A 201 -18.87 15.44 7.19
CA GLN A 201 -19.51 15.06 5.92
C GLN A 201 -19.24 13.61 5.53
N LYS A 202 -18.02 13.11 5.79
CA LYS A 202 -17.69 11.70 5.55
C LYS A 202 -18.52 10.78 6.45
N GLU A 203 -18.62 11.09 7.74
CA GLU A 203 -19.41 10.34 8.72
C GLU A 203 -20.92 10.39 8.42
N GLU A 204 -21.43 11.53 7.97
CA GLU A 204 -22.82 11.69 7.50
C GLU A 204 -23.10 10.92 6.20
N THR A 205 -22.09 10.72 5.35
CA THR A 205 -22.24 9.97 4.10
C THR A 205 -22.27 8.46 4.36
N LEU A 206 -21.25 7.94 5.05
CA LEU A 206 -21.11 6.55 5.48
C LEU A 206 -20.50 6.55 6.87
N THR A 207 -21.24 6.01 7.84
CA THR A 207 -20.78 6.05 9.23
C THR A 207 -19.54 5.16 9.42
N TYR A 208 -18.76 5.43 10.47
CA TYR A 208 -17.68 4.51 10.85
C TYR A 208 -18.21 3.12 11.24
N GLY A 209 -19.46 3.05 11.70
CA GLY A 209 -20.20 1.81 11.94
C GLY A 209 -20.34 0.96 10.68
N PHE A 210 -20.59 1.57 9.52
CA PHE A 210 -20.63 0.87 8.23
C PHE A 210 -19.36 0.06 7.99
N PHE A 211 -18.19 0.66 8.22
CA PHE A 211 -16.91 0.01 7.95
C PHE A 211 -16.69 -1.23 8.83
N ILE A 212 -17.06 -1.15 10.11
CA ILE A 212 -16.89 -2.24 11.07
C ILE A 212 -17.95 -3.31 10.85
N ASN A 213 -19.20 -2.90 10.82
CA ASN A 213 -20.34 -3.81 10.93
C ASN A 213 -20.74 -4.40 9.59
N ILE A 214 -20.51 -3.69 8.48
CA ILE A 214 -20.95 -4.06 7.13
C ILE A 214 -19.76 -4.38 6.23
N TYR A 215 -18.88 -3.42 5.97
CA TYR A 215 -17.78 -3.59 5.00
C TYR A 215 -16.79 -4.68 5.40
N ASN A 216 -16.34 -4.69 6.66
CA ASN A 216 -15.38 -5.67 7.17
C ASN A 216 -16.02 -6.99 7.63
N ASN A 217 -17.32 -7.19 7.37
CA ASN A 217 -18.03 -8.40 7.74
C ASN A 217 -18.57 -9.13 6.48
N PRO A 218 -17.74 -9.97 5.83
CA PRO A 218 -18.09 -10.61 4.57
C PRO A 218 -19.14 -11.73 4.72
N SER A 219 -19.56 -12.06 5.94
CA SER A 219 -20.44 -13.19 6.24
C SER A 219 -21.89 -12.80 6.46
N ILE A 220 -22.25 -11.51 6.37
CA ILE A 220 -23.61 -11.01 6.57
C ILE A 220 -24.55 -11.65 5.55
N PRO A 221 -25.61 -12.36 5.94
CA PRO A 221 -26.63 -12.84 5.01
C PRO A 221 -27.44 -11.69 4.38
N LEU A 222 -27.85 -11.87 3.12
CA LEU A 222 -28.60 -10.86 2.36
C LEU A 222 -29.90 -10.46 3.06
N GLU A 223 -30.52 -11.38 3.79
CA GLU A 223 -31.77 -11.18 4.51
C GLU A 223 -31.60 -10.25 5.72
N THR A 224 -30.39 -10.21 6.30
CA THR A 224 -30.08 -9.41 7.49
C THR A 224 -29.49 -8.03 7.18
N LEU A 225 -28.92 -7.87 5.98
CA LEU A 225 -28.31 -6.62 5.53
C LEU A 225 -29.27 -5.41 5.59
N PRO A 226 -30.56 -5.52 5.22
CA PRO A 226 -31.48 -4.38 5.29
C PRO A 226 -31.68 -3.87 6.71
N THR A 227 -31.91 -4.79 7.66
CA THR A 227 -32.05 -4.42 9.09
C THR A 227 -30.78 -3.79 9.63
N LEU A 228 -29.61 -4.30 9.21
CA LEU A 228 -28.34 -3.75 9.64
C LEU A 228 -28.15 -2.31 9.12
N LEU A 229 -28.38 -2.06 7.82
CA LEU A 229 -28.28 -0.71 7.24
C LEU A 229 -29.24 0.28 7.91
N ILE A 230 -30.48 -0.12 8.17
CA ILE A 230 -31.48 0.74 8.84
C ILE A 230 -31.09 1.06 10.28
N THR A 231 -30.44 0.13 10.98
CA THR A 231 -30.10 0.29 12.41
C THR A 231 -28.74 0.95 12.64
N THR A 232 -27.79 0.83 11.71
CA THR A 232 -26.43 1.37 11.87
C THR A 232 -26.19 2.66 11.12
N GLU A 233 -26.85 2.88 9.98
CA GLU A 233 -26.61 4.06 9.16
C GLU A 233 -27.63 5.15 9.41
N THR A 234 -27.22 6.40 9.22
CA THR A 234 -28.06 7.60 9.35
C THR A 234 -28.49 8.15 7.99
N ASN A 235 -27.70 7.92 6.93
CA ASN A 235 -27.96 8.43 5.60
C ASN A 235 -29.13 7.69 4.94
N PRO A 236 -30.25 8.37 4.58
CA PRO A 236 -31.40 7.74 3.95
C PRO A 236 -31.06 7.01 2.65
N GLN A 237 -30.13 7.56 1.85
CA GLN A 237 -29.73 6.94 0.59
C GLN A 237 -29.06 5.58 0.80
N ILE A 238 -28.35 5.41 1.92
CA ILE A 238 -27.70 4.15 2.29
C ILE A 238 -28.71 3.17 2.89
N GLN A 239 -29.64 3.67 3.70
CA GLN A 239 -30.73 2.87 4.27
C GLN A 239 -31.68 2.34 3.18
N GLU A 240 -31.85 3.06 2.06
CA GLU A 240 -32.73 2.70 0.95
C GLU A 240 -32.11 1.71 -0.04
N ILE A 241 -30.79 1.46 -0.02
CA ILE A 241 -30.09 0.53 -0.92
C ILE A 241 -30.79 -0.84 -1.05
N PRO A 242 -31.25 -1.48 0.05
CA PRO A 242 -31.96 -2.75 -0.03
C PRO A 242 -33.25 -2.73 -0.84
N VAL A 243 -33.87 -1.55 -0.99
CA VAL A 243 -35.11 -1.37 -1.75
C VAL A 243 -34.79 -0.91 -3.16
N THR A 244 -33.91 0.07 -3.33
CA THR A 244 -33.59 0.68 -4.64
C THR A 244 -32.73 -0.22 -5.50
N ASP A 245 -31.79 -0.95 -4.89
CA ASP A 245 -30.71 -1.68 -5.56
C ASP A 245 -30.70 -3.17 -5.20
N TYR A 246 -31.86 -3.72 -4.78
CA TYR A 246 -32.00 -5.14 -4.43
C TYR A 246 -31.43 -6.09 -5.50
N PRO A 247 -31.68 -5.92 -6.82
CA PRO A 247 -31.11 -6.80 -7.84
C PRO A 247 -29.56 -6.76 -7.87
N THR A 248 -28.98 -5.59 -7.62
CA THR A 248 -27.51 -5.41 -7.53
C THR A 248 -26.95 -6.13 -6.32
N LEU A 249 -27.64 -6.07 -5.18
CA LEU A 249 -27.27 -6.83 -3.97
C LEU A 249 -27.33 -8.34 -4.23
N VAL A 250 -28.41 -8.85 -4.83
CA VAL A 250 -28.51 -10.27 -5.21
C VAL A 250 -27.32 -10.68 -6.07
N TYR A 251 -26.95 -9.88 -7.07
CA TYR A 251 -25.80 -10.15 -7.92
C TYR A 251 -24.47 -10.16 -7.15
N LEU A 252 -24.26 -9.22 -6.22
CA LEU A 252 -23.09 -9.20 -5.33
C LEU A 252 -23.00 -10.47 -4.50
N TYR A 253 -24.11 -10.88 -3.87
CA TYR A 253 -24.18 -12.07 -3.02
C TYR A 253 -23.94 -13.36 -3.80
N GLU A 254 -24.51 -13.47 -5.00
CA GLU A 254 -24.25 -14.62 -5.89
C GLU A 254 -22.78 -14.70 -6.29
N ARG A 255 -22.13 -13.56 -6.58
CA ARG A 255 -20.69 -13.52 -6.85
C ARG A 255 -19.88 -13.95 -5.63
N MET A 256 -20.19 -13.42 -4.46
CA MET A 256 -19.53 -13.78 -3.21
C MET A 256 -19.69 -15.27 -2.90
N ARG A 257 -20.88 -15.83 -3.13
CA ARG A 257 -21.18 -17.25 -2.96
C ARG A 257 -20.27 -18.12 -3.83
N VAL A 258 -20.16 -17.80 -5.13
CA VAL A 258 -19.28 -18.54 -6.06
C VAL A 258 -17.81 -18.45 -5.64
N VAL A 259 -17.34 -17.26 -5.29
CA VAL A 259 -15.94 -17.04 -4.86
C VAL A 259 -15.63 -17.81 -3.58
N ASN A 260 -16.59 -17.92 -2.67
CA ASN A 260 -16.42 -18.56 -1.36
C ASN A 260 -16.71 -20.08 -1.35
N LEU A 261 -16.99 -20.72 -2.49
CA LEU A 261 -17.25 -22.17 -2.55
C LEU A 261 -16.09 -23.02 -2.03
N SER A 262 -14.83 -22.58 -2.23
CA SER A 262 -13.64 -23.24 -1.70
C SER A 262 -12.43 -22.32 -1.74
N ARG A 263 -11.34 -22.72 -1.07
CA ARG A 263 -10.06 -21.99 -1.13
C ARG A 263 -9.51 -21.88 -2.56
N ALA A 264 -9.74 -22.90 -3.39
CA ALA A 264 -9.37 -22.86 -4.80
C ALA A 264 -10.12 -21.76 -5.56
N HIS A 265 -11.42 -21.59 -5.31
CA HIS A 265 -12.23 -20.53 -5.94
C HIS A 265 -11.78 -19.14 -5.49
N GLN A 266 -11.51 -18.95 -4.18
CA GLN A 266 -11.02 -17.68 -3.64
C GLN A 266 -9.71 -17.25 -4.32
N TRP A 267 -8.72 -18.16 -4.34
CA TRP A 267 -7.43 -17.85 -4.94
C TRP A 267 -7.53 -17.65 -6.46
N TRP A 268 -8.31 -18.50 -7.13
CA TRP A 268 -8.55 -18.40 -8.58
C TRP A 268 -9.17 -17.05 -8.94
N TYR A 269 -10.21 -16.64 -8.21
CA TYR A 269 -10.85 -15.34 -8.39
C TYR A 269 -9.84 -14.21 -8.23
N LEU A 270 -9.10 -14.18 -7.12
CA LEU A 270 -8.11 -13.12 -6.84
C LEU A 270 -7.04 -13.02 -7.93
N PHE A 271 -6.51 -14.15 -8.39
CA PHE A 271 -5.49 -14.15 -9.44
C PHE A 271 -6.00 -13.52 -10.74
N TRP A 272 -7.16 -13.96 -11.23
CA TRP A 272 -7.70 -13.47 -12.51
C TRP A 272 -8.26 -12.06 -12.40
N GLU A 273 -8.82 -11.70 -11.24
CA GLU A 273 -9.33 -10.36 -10.93
C GLU A 273 -8.20 -9.33 -10.89
N ASP A 274 -7.10 -9.63 -10.19
CA ASP A 274 -5.94 -8.74 -10.10
C ASP A 274 -5.22 -8.64 -11.46
N LEU A 275 -5.09 -9.76 -12.19
CA LEU A 275 -4.56 -9.76 -13.55
C LEU A 275 -5.35 -8.80 -14.44
N TRP A 276 -6.67 -8.84 -14.40
CA TRP A 276 -7.52 -7.91 -15.14
C TRP A 276 -7.37 -6.47 -14.66
N ARG A 277 -7.53 -6.22 -13.35
CA ARG A 277 -7.58 -4.88 -12.77
C ARG A 277 -6.29 -4.10 -13.02
N LYS A 278 -5.14 -4.77 -12.96
CA LYS A 278 -3.83 -4.14 -13.12
C LYS A 278 -3.38 -4.02 -14.57
N ASN A 279 -3.82 -4.92 -15.47
CA ASN A 279 -3.18 -5.06 -16.78
C ASN A 279 -4.10 -4.85 -17.98
N ASN A 280 -5.42 -4.67 -17.81
CA ASN A 280 -6.35 -4.54 -18.96
C ASN A 280 -6.05 -3.32 -19.88
N GLN A 281 -5.40 -2.30 -19.35
CA GLN A 281 -5.02 -1.11 -20.10
C GLN A 281 -3.78 -1.34 -20.97
N GLU A 282 -2.92 -2.28 -20.60
CA GLU A 282 -1.64 -2.53 -21.29
C GLU A 282 -1.70 -3.78 -22.18
N ILE A 283 -2.44 -4.81 -21.75
CA ILE A 283 -2.56 -6.08 -22.48
C ILE A 283 -3.80 -6.05 -23.38
N GLU A 284 -3.58 -5.89 -24.68
CA GLU A 284 -4.63 -5.79 -25.70
C GLU A 284 -5.54 -7.02 -25.71
N GLU A 285 -4.98 -8.24 -25.54
CA GLU A 285 -5.79 -9.46 -25.54
C GLU A 285 -6.79 -9.51 -24.38
N LEU A 286 -6.46 -8.96 -23.21
CA LEU A 286 -7.43 -8.87 -22.12
C LEU A 286 -8.59 -7.96 -22.54
N ARG A 287 -8.31 -6.77 -23.03
CA ARG A 287 -9.34 -5.82 -23.47
C ARG A 287 -10.21 -6.38 -24.59
N LYS A 288 -9.60 -7.02 -25.58
CA LYS A 288 -10.30 -7.65 -26.70
C LYS A 288 -11.30 -8.71 -26.23
N TYR A 289 -10.94 -9.48 -25.20
CA TYR A 289 -11.78 -10.51 -24.61
C TYR A 289 -12.31 -10.11 -23.22
N ALA A 290 -12.75 -8.85 -23.05
CA ALA A 290 -13.21 -8.33 -21.77
C ALA A 290 -14.30 -9.19 -21.11
N GLN A 291 -15.22 -9.77 -21.90
CA GLN A 291 -16.29 -10.65 -21.40
C GLN A 291 -15.79 -11.92 -20.70
N ASP A 292 -14.55 -12.32 -21.00
CA ASP A 292 -13.91 -13.53 -20.52
C ASP A 292 -12.95 -13.27 -19.36
N PHE A 293 -12.47 -12.04 -19.17
CA PHE A 293 -11.47 -11.72 -18.13
C PHE A 293 -11.96 -10.69 -17.11
N SER A 294 -12.88 -9.79 -17.48
CA SER A 294 -13.41 -8.78 -16.56
C SER A 294 -14.39 -9.40 -15.56
N PRO A 295 -14.18 -9.23 -14.24
CA PRO A 295 -15.11 -9.68 -13.21
C PRO A 295 -16.53 -9.11 -13.33
N ALA A 296 -16.74 -8.08 -14.15
CA ALA A 296 -18.06 -7.50 -14.41
C ALA A 296 -18.99 -8.47 -15.17
N TYR A 297 -18.46 -9.47 -15.85
CA TYR A 297 -19.26 -10.43 -16.61
C TYR A 297 -19.37 -11.76 -15.87
N ARG A 298 -20.59 -12.33 -15.84
CA ARG A 298 -20.86 -13.67 -15.28
C ARG A 298 -20.05 -14.79 -15.95
N THR A 299 -19.64 -14.56 -17.20
CA THR A 299 -18.79 -15.45 -18.00
C THR A 299 -17.30 -15.15 -17.82
N SER A 300 -16.90 -14.38 -16.82
CA SER A 300 -15.47 -14.22 -16.56
C SER A 300 -14.84 -15.54 -16.14
N LEU A 301 -13.57 -15.70 -16.52
CA LEU A 301 -12.71 -16.78 -16.10
C LEU A 301 -12.54 -16.78 -14.57
N CYS A 302 -12.58 -15.61 -13.92
CA CYS A 302 -12.39 -15.50 -12.47
C CYS A 302 -13.46 -16.24 -11.64
N TYR A 303 -14.64 -16.52 -12.19
CA TYR A 303 -15.71 -17.27 -11.50
C TYR A 303 -15.69 -18.76 -11.78
N ARG A 304 -14.78 -19.23 -12.65
CA ARG A 304 -14.83 -20.59 -13.20
C ARG A 304 -13.44 -21.22 -13.13
N PRO A 305 -13.07 -21.83 -11.99
CA PRO A 305 -11.88 -22.66 -11.91
C PRO A 305 -11.92 -23.75 -12.99
N MET A 306 -10.84 -23.88 -13.75
CA MET A 306 -10.74 -24.83 -14.87
C MET A 306 -9.60 -25.81 -14.63
N ALA A 307 -9.76 -27.05 -15.12
CA ALA A 307 -8.62 -27.95 -15.26
C ALA A 307 -7.62 -27.36 -16.26
N ARG A 308 -6.35 -27.74 -16.12
CA ARG A 308 -5.27 -27.16 -16.92
C ARG A 308 -5.51 -27.27 -18.43
N LEU A 309 -5.89 -28.46 -18.88
CA LEU A 309 -6.13 -28.72 -20.29
C LEU A 309 -7.25 -27.82 -20.84
N ASP A 310 -8.28 -27.55 -20.03
CA ASP A 310 -9.39 -26.70 -20.43
C ASP A 310 -9.00 -25.23 -20.44
N LEU A 311 -8.16 -24.79 -19.50
CA LEU A 311 -7.59 -23.44 -19.53
C LEU A 311 -6.69 -23.24 -20.76
N GLU A 312 -5.85 -24.21 -21.11
CA GLU A 312 -5.00 -24.13 -22.31
C GLU A 312 -5.85 -24.04 -23.59
N LYS A 313 -6.91 -24.86 -23.71
CA LYS A 313 -7.89 -24.76 -24.80
C LYS A 313 -8.58 -23.40 -24.82
N PHE A 314 -9.01 -22.91 -23.66
CA PHE A 314 -9.68 -21.61 -23.51
C PHE A 314 -8.79 -20.46 -24.00
N LEU A 315 -7.52 -20.46 -23.61
CA LEU A 315 -6.54 -19.46 -24.02
C LEU A 315 -6.15 -19.61 -25.50
N LYS A 316 -6.10 -20.84 -26.03
CA LYS A 316 -5.84 -21.11 -27.45
C LYS A 316 -6.94 -20.57 -28.35
N ASN A 317 -8.20 -20.75 -27.97
CA ASN A 317 -9.35 -20.24 -28.71
C ASN A 317 -9.40 -18.70 -28.80
N ARG A 318 -8.66 -18.02 -27.91
CA ARG A 318 -8.55 -16.55 -27.85
C ARG A 318 -7.23 -16.03 -28.42
N GLY A 319 -6.40 -16.90 -28.98
CA GLY A 319 -5.09 -16.53 -29.52
C GLY A 319 -4.05 -16.10 -28.47
N ILE A 320 -4.34 -16.33 -27.18
CA ILE A 320 -3.45 -15.99 -26.06
C ILE A 320 -2.40 -17.08 -25.85
N TRP A 321 -2.78 -18.34 -26.05
CA TRP A 321 -1.87 -19.49 -25.96
C TRP A 321 -1.02 -19.64 -27.23
N LYS A 322 0.12 -18.94 -27.27
CA LYS A 322 0.99 -18.86 -28.46
C LYS A 322 2.08 -19.94 -28.41
N ASN A 323 2.35 -20.58 -29.56
CA ASN A 323 3.39 -21.60 -29.74
C ASN A 323 3.34 -22.71 -28.67
N ASP A 324 2.16 -23.28 -28.43
CA ASP A 324 1.91 -24.29 -27.40
C ASP A 324 2.42 -23.88 -26.00
N GLY A 325 2.21 -22.61 -25.64
CA GLY A 325 2.57 -22.07 -24.34
C GLY A 325 4.06 -21.79 -24.18
N ARG A 326 4.80 -21.60 -25.28
CA ARG A 326 6.19 -21.13 -25.25
C ARG A 326 6.30 -19.60 -25.21
N ASN A 327 5.31 -18.89 -25.76
CA ASN A 327 5.30 -17.44 -25.91
C ASN A 327 4.02 -16.81 -25.34
N GLY A 328 4.04 -15.48 -25.17
CA GLY A 328 2.92 -14.70 -24.63
C GLY A 328 3.00 -14.48 -23.13
N PHE A 329 2.14 -13.60 -22.60
CA PHE A 329 2.12 -13.30 -21.15
C PHE A 329 1.57 -14.46 -20.33
N LEU A 330 0.64 -15.24 -20.89
CA LEU A 330 0.19 -16.53 -20.35
C LEU A 330 0.86 -17.68 -21.10
N HIS A 331 1.97 -18.16 -20.54
CA HIS A 331 2.75 -19.27 -21.06
C HIS A 331 2.75 -20.46 -20.09
N SER A 332 3.30 -21.60 -20.52
CA SER A 332 3.35 -22.87 -19.76
C SER A 332 3.94 -22.72 -18.35
N GLY A 333 5.01 -21.93 -18.20
CA GLY A 333 5.57 -21.58 -16.89
C GLY A 333 4.60 -20.85 -15.94
N VAL A 334 3.77 -19.91 -16.42
CA VAL A 334 2.76 -19.24 -15.59
C VAL A 334 1.68 -20.23 -15.17
N LEU A 335 1.16 -21.02 -16.12
CA LEU A 335 0.16 -22.05 -15.80
C LEU A 335 0.72 -23.10 -14.84
N ASN A 336 1.98 -23.52 -14.98
CA ASN A 336 2.64 -24.40 -14.01
C ASN A 336 2.58 -23.81 -12.60
N ARG A 337 2.93 -22.52 -12.44
CA ARG A 337 2.88 -21.85 -11.12
C ARG A 337 1.46 -21.79 -10.58
N ILE A 338 0.49 -21.46 -11.42
CA ILE A 338 -0.94 -21.45 -11.05
C ILE A 338 -1.37 -22.80 -10.50
N TYR A 339 -1.16 -23.88 -11.26
CA TYR A 339 -1.64 -25.22 -10.86
C TYR A 339 -0.82 -25.82 -9.72
N LEU A 340 0.48 -25.51 -9.60
CA LEU A 340 1.28 -25.89 -8.43
C LEU A 340 0.75 -25.20 -7.17
N TYR A 341 0.41 -23.92 -7.25
CA TYR A 341 -0.16 -23.19 -6.11
C TYR A 341 -1.55 -23.70 -5.75
N LEU A 342 -2.43 -23.92 -6.74
CA LEU A 342 -3.74 -24.52 -6.51
C LEU A 342 -3.64 -25.90 -5.84
N ASN A 343 -2.68 -26.72 -6.25
CA ASN A 343 -2.39 -28.00 -5.59
C ASN A 343 -2.06 -27.79 -4.11
N ASN A 344 -1.17 -26.84 -3.81
CA ASN A 344 -0.85 -26.51 -2.42
C ASN A 344 -2.09 -26.01 -1.64
N VAL A 345 -2.90 -25.14 -2.23
CA VAL A 345 -4.13 -24.62 -1.59
C VAL A 345 -5.13 -25.73 -1.28
N VAL A 346 -5.26 -26.72 -2.15
CA VAL A 346 -6.21 -27.84 -1.98
C VAL A 346 -5.68 -28.90 -1.01
N PHE A 347 -4.39 -29.21 -1.01
CA PHE A 347 -3.84 -30.38 -0.29
C PHE A 347 -3.01 -30.06 0.97
N VAL A 348 -2.61 -28.81 1.23
CA VAL A 348 -1.74 -28.47 2.39
C VAL A 348 -2.40 -28.72 3.75
N ARG A 349 -3.72 -28.95 3.84
CA ARG A 349 -4.37 -29.34 5.10
C ARG A 349 -4.49 -30.84 5.37
N GLN A 350 -4.11 -31.74 4.45
CA GLN A 350 -4.20 -33.19 4.72
C GLN A 350 -2.95 -33.80 5.38
N SER A 351 -1.88 -33.02 5.54
CA SER A 351 -0.61 -33.52 6.13
C SER A 351 -0.41 -33.14 7.61
N GLY A 352 -1.42 -32.53 8.27
CA GLY A 352 -1.24 -31.86 9.58
C GLY A 352 -2.15 -32.31 10.72
N SER A 353 -2.91 -33.40 10.60
CA SER A 353 -3.84 -33.82 11.68
C SER A 353 -3.93 -35.34 11.79
N LYS A 354 -2.95 -35.94 12.47
CA LYS A 354 -3.13 -37.19 13.22
C LYS A 354 -2.95 -36.89 14.70
N TRP A 355 -3.99 -36.40 15.35
CA TRP A 355 -4.24 -36.68 16.77
C TRP A 355 -5.65 -37.24 16.87
N ASN A 356 -5.71 -38.45 17.41
CA ASN A 356 -6.91 -39.24 17.62
C ASN A 356 -7.95 -38.44 18.41
N ASN A 357 -9.21 -38.51 18.00
CA ASN A 357 -10.28 -38.98 18.88
C ASN A 357 -11.53 -39.32 18.05
N LYS A 358 -12.04 -40.52 18.32
CA LYS A 358 -13.35 -41.00 17.88
C LYS A 358 -14.44 -40.14 18.54
N SER A 359 -15.36 -39.63 17.73
CA SER A 359 -16.77 -39.51 18.12
C SER A 359 -17.63 -39.59 16.87
N GLU A 360 -18.56 -40.53 16.91
CA GLU A 360 -19.48 -40.92 15.85
C GLU A 360 -20.53 -39.83 15.56
N GLY A 361 -20.98 -39.80 14.30
CA GLY A 361 -22.24 -39.17 13.92
C GLY A 361 -22.11 -37.87 13.12
N GLU A 362 -21.55 -37.94 11.90
CA GLU A 362 -21.78 -36.86 10.93
C GLU A 362 -21.87 -37.44 9.51
N ILE A 363 -22.87 -36.99 8.76
CA ILE A 363 -23.17 -37.44 7.40
C ILE A 363 -21.97 -37.10 6.51
N VAL A 364 -21.22 -38.13 6.13
CA VAL A 364 -20.06 -38.01 5.24
C VAL A 364 -20.56 -37.74 3.82
N VAL A 365 -20.59 -36.48 3.40
CA VAL A 365 -20.55 -36.15 1.97
C VAL A 365 -19.18 -36.57 1.47
N VAL A 366 -19.10 -37.73 0.82
CA VAL A 366 -17.85 -38.27 0.29
C VAL A 366 -17.26 -37.27 -0.71
N PRO A 367 -16.07 -36.69 -0.45
CA PRO A 367 -15.42 -35.80 -1.40
C PRO A 367 -15.04 -36.60 -2.66
N ARG A 368 -15.38 -36.07 -3.84
CA ARG A 368 -14.98 -36.67 -5.13
C ARG A 368 -13.46 -36.86 -5.14
N LYS A 369 -13.04 -38.11 -5.38
CA LYS A 369 -11.64 -38.55 -5.25
C LYS A 369 -10.96 -38.45 -6.62
N TRP A 370 -10.05 -37.49 -6.76
CA TRP A 370 -9.28 -37.28 -7.98
C TRP A 370 -7.96 -38.07 -7.91
N ARG A 371 -7.64 -38.85 -8.95
CA ARG A 371 -6.34 -39.55 -9.05
C ARG A 371 -5.43 -38.83 -10.04
N LEU A 372 -4.15 -38.77 -9.68
CA LEU A 372 -3.06 -38.25 -10.51
C LEU A 372 -2.19 -39.44 -10.94
N THR A 373 -2.02 -39.64 -12.25
CA THR A 373 -1.08 -40.64 -12.79
C THR A 373 0.10 -39.93 -13.46
N LYS A 374 1.31 -40.47 -13.22
CA LYS A 374 2.55 -40.00 -13.88
C LYS A 374 2.57 -40.57 -15.30
N GLY A 375 2.51 -39.69 -16.31
CA GLY A 375 2.65 -40.13 -17.70
C GLY A 375 4.08 -40.57 -18.01
N ASN A 376 4.25 -41.57 -18.87
CA ASN A 376 5.57 -41.99 -19.34
C ASN A 376 6.17 -40.98 -20.34
N VAL A 377 7.49 -40.94 -20.34
CA VAL A 377 8.37 -39.98 -21.05
C VAL A 377 8.03 -39.89 -22.55
N ILE A 378 7.91 -38.66 -23.06
CA ILE A 378 7.94 -38.41 -24.51
C ILE A 378 9.40 -38.46 -24.93
N ASP A 379 9.78 -39.47 -25.71
CA ASP A 379 11.10 -39.58 -26.32
C ASP A 379 11.07 -38.83 -27.67
N ASP A 380 11.76 -37.68 -27.74
CA ASP A 380 11.86 -36.82 -28.93
C ASP A 380 12.36 -37.59 -30.18
N TYR A 381 12.96 -38.77 -29.99
CA TYR A 381 13.45 -39.64 -31.06
C TYR A 381 12.34 -40.33 -31.88
N ASN A 382 11.20 -40.65 -31.25
CA ASN A 382 10.08 -41.32 -31.93
C ASN A 382 9.26 -40.35 -32.79
N GLU A 383 9.14 -39.08 -32.39
CA GLU A 383 8.51 -38.03 -33.20
C GLU A 383 9.32 -37.75 -34.50
N TYR A 384 10.65 -37.85 -34.42
CA TYR A 384 11.56 -37.66 -35.56
C TYR A 384 11.52 -38.81 -36.58
N ASN A 385 11.47 -40.07 -36.14
CA ASN A 385 11.37 -41.22 -37.05
C ASN A 385 10.02 -41.25 -37.80
N THR A 386 8.96 -40.78 -37.15
CA THR A 386 7.63 -40.65 -37.76
C THR A 386 7.59 -39.54 -38.83
N LEU A 387 8.43 -38.50 -38.70
CA LEU A 387 8.61 -37.43 -39.68
C LEU A 387 9.54 -37.78 -40.86
N LEU A 388 10.48 -38.73 -40.68
CA LEU A 388 11.43 -39.16 -41.71
C LEU A 388 10.81 -40.08 -42.79
N GLY A 389 9.73 -40.79 -42.46
CA GLY A 389 9.13 -41.79 -43.35
C GLY A 389 8.44 -41.27 -44.62
N LYS A 390 8.35 -39.96 -44.87
CA LYS A 390 7.46 -39.42 -45.92
C LYS A 390 8.08 -38.52 -46.98
N ILE A 391 9.39 -38.26 -47.04
CA ILE A 391 9.93 -37.30 -48.03
C ILE A 391 11.26 -37.76 -48.65
N LYS A 392 11.25 -38.11 -49.95
CA LYS A 392 12.46 -38.27 -50.77
C LYS A 392 13.15 -36.91 -50.92
N ARG A 393 14.17 -36.66 -50.10
CA ARG A 393 15.00 -35.44 -50.15
C ARG A 393 16.35 -35.67 -50.81
N ASN A 394 16.84 -34.63 -51.49
CA ASN A 394 18.10 -34.61 -52.26
C ASN A 394 19.32 -34.62 -51.30
N VAL A 395 20.46 -35.14 -51.77
CA VAL A 395 21.69 -35.39 -50.97
C VAL A 395 22.18 -34.14 -50.23
N LYS A 396 22.01 -32.96 -50.85
CA LYS A 396 22.39 -31.66 -50.28
C LYS A 396 21.61 -31.30 -49.00
N GLU A 397 20.33 -31.69 -48.91
CA GLU A 397 19.48 -31.45 -47.73
C GLU A 397 19.80 -32.42 -46.58
N ARG A 398 20.21 -33.65 -46.90
CA ARG A 398 20.67 -34.62 -45.90
C ARG A 398 21.98 -34.18 -45.24
N VAL A 399 22.93 -33.66 -46.02
CA VAL A 399 24.21 -33.16 -45.51
C VAL A 399 24.03 -31.89 -44.66
N PHE A 400 23.13 -30.99 -45.05
CA PHE A 400 22.81 -29.80 -44.26
C PHE A 400 22.17 -30.15 -42.91
N MET A 401 21.24 -31.12 -42.89
CA MET A 401 20.61 -31.60 -41.66
C MET A 401 21.55 -32.42 -40.77
N MET A 402 22.47 -33.20 -41.34
CA MET A 402 23.51 -33.92 -40.60
C MET A 402 24.43 -32.94 -39.86
N ASN A 403 24.87 -31.86 -40.53
CA ASN A 403 25.67 -30.81 -39.90
C ASN A 403 24.88 -30.00 -38.86
N TYR A 404 23.58 -29.80 -39.08
CA TYR A 404 22.69 -29.16 -38.11
C TYR A 404 22.49 -30.03 -36.84
N LEU A 405 22.44 -31.36 -36.98
CA LEU A 405 22.29 -32.32 -35.87
C LEU A 405 23.59 -32.54 -35.09
N ILE A 406 24.75 -32.59 -35.76
CA ILE A 406 26.06 -32.69 -35.10
C ILE A 406 26.31 -31.48 -34.19
N ARG A 407 25.87 -30.28 -34.60
CA ARG A 407 25.93 -29.06 -33.76
C ARG A 407 24.93 -29.04 -32.61
N ARG A 408 23.87 -29.87 -32.64
CA ARG A 408 22.82 -29.95 -31.60
C ARG A 408 23.01 -31.08 -30.59
N LYS A 409 23.86 -32.08 -30.89
CA LYS A 409 24.21 -33.18 -29.97
C LYS A 409 24.76 -32.72 -28.61
N THR A 410 25.16 -31.46 -28.47
CA THR A 410 25.66 -30.92 -27.20
C THR A 410 24.59 -30.39 -26.25
N LYS A 411 23.29 -30.32 -26.64
CA LYS A 411 22.24 -29.69 -25.79
C LYS A 411 20.83 -30.34 -25.79
N LEU A 412 20.69 -31.64 -26.08
CA LEU A 412 19.38 -32.32 -25.99
C LEU A 412 19.43 -33.60 -25.15
N SER A 413 19.19 -33.45 -23.85
CA SER A 413 18.51 -34.46 -23.04
C SER A 413 17.63 -33.72 -22.01
N ARG A 414 16.40 -33.38 -22.38
CA ARG A 414 15.39 -32.92 -21.42
C ARG A 414 14.10 -33.69 -21.64
N THR A 415 14.10 -34.94 -21.20
CA THR A 415 12.89 -35.71 -20.90
C THR A 415 12.04 -34.90 -19.91
N ARG A 416 10.82 -34.50 -20.28
CA ARG A 416 9.89 -33.81 -19.38
C ARG A 416 8.82 -34.76 -18.89
N THR A 417 8.69 -34.87 -17.57
CA THR A 417 7.56 -35.56 -16.93
C THR A 417 6.31 -34.67 -16.98
N PHE A 418 5.16 -35.26 -17.29
CA PHE A 418 3.86 -34.61 -17.19
C PHE A 418 2.90 -35.47 -16.35
N PHE A 419 1.84 -34.85 -15.84
CA PHE A 419 0.84 -35.51 -15.01
C PHE A 419 -0.55 -35.35 -15.61
N VAL A 420 -1.35 -36.40 -15.54
CA VAL A 420 -2.75 -36.43 -15.99
C VAL A 420 -3.66 -36.53 -14.77
N LEU A 421 -4.69 -35.69 -14.74
CA LEU A 421 -5.75 -35.72 -13.74
C LEU A 421 -6.96 -36.42 -14.36
N SER A 422 -7.45 -37.48 -13.75
CA SER A 422 -8.69 -38.16 -14.16
C SER A 422 -9.69 -38.21 -13.00
N GLU A 423 -10.96 -37.97 -13.32
CA GLU A 423 -12.11 -38.21 -12.44
C GLU A 423 -12.35 -39.74 -12.41
N ASN A 424 -12.53 -40.34 -11.24
CA ASN A 424 -12.98 -41.73 -11.17
C ASN A 424 -14.51 -41.72 -11.21
N ASP A 425 -15.09 -42.28 -12.27
CA ASP A 425 -16.42 -42.86 -12.19
C ASP A 425 -16.32 -44.13 -11.32
N SER A 426 -17.16 -44.23 -10.30
CA SER A 426 -17.18 -45.38 -9.39
C SER A 426 -17.88 -46.58 -10.03
N GLU A 427 -17.40 -47.78 -9.66
CA GLU A 427 -17.98 -49.12 -9.83
C GLU A 427 -17.75 -49.83 -11.17
N GLU A 428 -16.66 -50.61 -11.24
CA GLU A 428 -16.69 -51.94 -11.87
C GLU A 428 -15.86 -52.91 -11.00
N ASP A 429 -16.58 -53.73 -10.24
CA ASP A 429 -16.07 -54.98 -9.68
C ASP A 429 -15.68 -55.90 -10.84
N THR A 430 -14.41 -56.28 -10.95
CA THR A 430 -14.02 -57.57 -11.56
C THR A 430 -12.79 -58.12 -10.86
N ASP A 431 -13.06 -59.04 -9.92
CA ASP A 431 -12.11 -60.07 -9.55
C ASP A 431 -11.74 -60.88 -10.80
N ASN A 432 -10.45 -60.95 -11.12
CA ASN A 432 -9.88 -62.02 -11.92
C ASN A 432 -8.44 -62.26 -11.46
N GLU A 433 -8.31 -63.12 -10.47
CA GLU A 433 -7.05 -63.78 -10.12
C GLU A 433 -6.57 -64.62 -11.32
N ILE A 434 -5.38 -64.31 -11.84
CA ILE A 434 -4.56 -65.27 -12.59
C ILE A 434 -3.19 -65.27 -11.93
N ASN A 435 -3.04 -66.16 -10.93
CA ASN A 435 -1.75 -66.59 -10.42
C ASN A 435 -1.14 -67.60 -11.39
N ASN A 436 -0.11 -67.18 -12.12
CA ASN A 436 0.82 -68.07 -12.78
C ASN A 436 2.23 -67.79 -12.23
N SER A 437 2.66 -68.59 -11.26
CA SER A 437 4.09 -68.85 -11.06
C SER A 437 4.26 -70.33 -10.77
N SER A 438 4.60 -71.04 -11.84
CA SER A 438 5.30 -72.31 -11.85
C SER A 438 6.68 -72.17 -11.20
N ASP A 439 6.98 -73.06 -10.26
CA ASP A 439 8.19 -73.90 -10.24
C ASP A 439 8.09 -74.79 -8.99
N ASN A 440 7.72 -76.06 -9.15
CA ASN A 440 8.58 -77.21 -9.43
C ASN A 440 9.34 -77.72 -8.19
N ASN A 441 8.85 -78.89 -7.74
CA ASN A 441 9.58 -80.13 -7.51
C ASN A 441 10.00 -80.57 -6.09
N ASP A 442 9.76 -81.89 -5.93
CA ASP A 442 10.37 -82.88 -5.05
C ASP A 442 9.88 -82.91 -3.59
N GLU A 443 9.59 -84.04 -2.94
CA GLU A 443 9.64 -85.48 -3.24
C GLU A 443 8.94 -86.19 -2.05
N ILE A 444 8.28 -87.32 -2.33
CA ILE A 444 7.82 -88.42 -1.43
C ILE A 444 6.61 -88.17 -0.52
#